data_AF-A0A952TJ71-F1
#
_entry.id   AF-A0A952TJ71-F1
#
_cell.length_a   1.000
_cell.length_b   1.000
_cell.length_c   1.000
_cell.angle_alpha   90.00
_cell.angle_beta   90.00
_cell.angle_gamma   90.00
#
_symmetry.space_group_name_H-M   'P 1'
#
loop_
_entity.id
_entity.type
_entity.pdbx_description
1 polymer ?
#
loop_
_entity_poly.entity_id
_entity_poly.type
_entity_poly.pdbx_seq_one_letter_code
_entity_poly.pdbx_strand_id
1 'polypeptide(L)'
;MSQISAATLEKYQEILQKDPNSKVFAALADAYREKGFYKEAEATARKGIERHPHYIGGYVALGRLLCTLKRFEEALPHLNKAVQISPENLLAYQLLGQAYIELQRPHDALKAHKMALFLNPTSERSQKAVQKLESLSATDYEDDLFQMKPLPKALEALDLTSPQIPVAKPIPKAPTEDPSRRIERQLSLIDALLVRNELKKAKHMVEELFQEHPENPQVRKRWELLRDDEEEAEAETLRPLLSRERAVVDKQIQSLQKILRKLEEMRELR
;
A
#
# COMPACT_ATOMS: atom_id res chain seq x y z
N MET A 1 -19.66 -18.15 9.30
CA MET A 1 -19.82 -18.00 7.84
C MET A 1 -21.31 -17.88 7.57
N SER A 2 -21.75 -16.78 6.96
CA SER A 2 -23.17 -16.61 6.61
C SER A 2 -23.51 -17.63 5.53
N GLN A 3 -24.31 -18.65 5.86
CA GLN A 3 -24.79 -19.59 4.86
C GLN A 3 -25.76 -18.85 3.95
N ILE A 4 -25.44 -18.73 2.67
CA ILE A 4 -26.39 -18.20 1.69
C ILE A 4 -27.66 -19.06 1.74
N SER A 5 -28.81 -18.45 1.97
CA SER A 5 -30.09 -19.16 2.04
C SER A 5 -30.52 -19.64 0.66
N ALA A 6 -31.25 -20.76 0.60
CA ALA A 6 -31.83 -21.26 -0.65
C ALA A 6 -32.72 -20.19 -1.32
N ALA A 7 -33.48 -19.43 -0.52
CA ALA A 7 -34.29 -18.30 -0.99
C ALA A 7 -33.48 -17.21 -1.70
N THR A 8 -32.23 -16.96 -1.28
CA THR A 8 -31.36 -15.98 -1.96
C THR A 8 -30.95 -16.48 -3.35
N LEU A 9 -30.73 -17.79 -3.47
CA LEU A 9 -30.32 -18.45 -4.70
C LEU A 9 -31.45 -18.44 -5.73
N GLU A 10 -32.66 -18.77 -5.29
CA GLU A 10 -33.89 -18.66 -6.11
C GLU A 10 -34.11 -17.23 -6.58
N LYS A 11 -33.97 -16.24 -5.69
CA LYS A 11 -34.08 -14.82 -6.07
C LYS A 11 -33.08 -14.41 -7.14
N TYR A 12 -31.82 -14.84 -7.04
CA TYR A 12 -30.81 -14.55 -8.05
C TYR A 12 -31.09 -15.25 -9.38
N GLN A 13 -31.60 -16.49 -9.36
CA GLN A 13 -32.04 -17.19 -10.57
C GLN A 13 -33.22 -16.46 -11.24
N GLU A 14 -34.24 -16.06 -10.47
CA GLU A 14 -35.39 -15.32 -11.00
C GLU A 14 -34.97 -14.01 -11.66
N ILE A 15 -34.06 -13.25 -11.02
CA ILE A 15 -33.56 -12.01 -11.59
C ILE A 15 -32.84 -12.28 -12.92
N LEU A 16 -32.00 -13.32 -12.98
CA LEU A 16 -31.27 -13.67 -14.19
C LEU A 16 -32.17 -14.25 -15.30
N GLN A 17 -33.28 -14.90 -14.94
CA GLN A 17 -34.29 -15.37 -15.89
C GLN A 17 -35.08 -14.21 -16.49
N LYS A 18 -35.48 -13.23 -15.67
CA LYS A 18 -36.21 -12.03 -16.12
C LYS A 18 -35.31 -11.08 -16.92
N ASP A 19 -34.07 -10.92 -16.47
CA ASP A 19 -33.06 -10.13 -17.15
C ASP A 19 -31.77 -10.94 -17.37
N PRO A 20 -31.62 -11.55 -18.56
CA PRO A 20 -30.42 -12.28 -18.93
C PRO A 20 -29.14 -11.43 -18.94
N ASN A 21 -29.25 -10.10 -19.03
CA ASN A 21 -28.13 -9.15 -19.00
C ASN A 21 -27.91 -8.55 -17.59
N SER A 22 -28.46 -9.19 -16.56
CA SER A 22 -28.24 -8.75 -15.19
C SER A 22 -26.86 -9.18 -14.68
N LYS A 23 -26.14 -8.25 -14.04
CA LYS A 23 -24.86 -8.49 -13.35
C LYS A 23 -24.98 -9.42 -12.12
N VAL A 24 -26.20 -9.80 -11.75
CA VAL A 24 -26.49 -10.75 -10.65
C VAL A 24 -25.89 -12.13 -10.90
N PHE A 25 -25.56 -12.47 -12.15
CA PHE A 25 -24.88 -13.73 -12.48
C PHE A 25 -23.60 -13.97 -11.65
N ALA A 26 -22.84 -12.92 -11.29
CA ALA A 26 -21.62 -13.08 -10.51
C ALA A 26 -21.92 -13.51 -9.06
N ALA A 27 -22.92 -12.88 -8.44
CA ALA A 27 -23.39 -13.25 -7.11
C ALA A 27 -24.04 -14.64 -7.11
N LEU A 28 -24.75 -15.00 -8.18
CA LEU A 28 -25.32 -16.34 -8.37
C LEU A 28 -24.22 -17.41 -8.50
N ALA A 29 -23.19 -17.15 -9.30
CA ALA A 29 -22.06 -18.06 -9.44
C ALA A 29 -21.30 -18.26 -8.12
N ASP A 30 -21.09 -17.18 -7.36
CA ASP A 30 -20.51 -17.28 -6.02
C ASP A 30 -21.40 -18.05 -5.04
N ALA A 31 -22.73 -17.88 -5.11
CA ALA A 31 -23.67 -18.64 -4.31
C ALA A 31 -23.64 -20.14 -4.65
N TYR A 32 -23.62 -20.49 -5.93
CA TYR A 32 -23.44 -21.88 -6.38
C TYR A 32 -22.12 -22.47 -5.89
N ARG A 33 -21.02 -21.71 -5.95
CA ARG A 33 -19.72 -22.12 -5.44
C ARG A 33 -19.77 -22.45 -3.95
N GLU A 34 -20.42 -21.61 -3.14
CA GLU A 34 -20.56 -21.85 -1.69
C GLU A 34 -21.43 -23.05 -1.35
N LYS A 35 -22.39 -23.39 -2.23
CA LYS A 35 -23.24 -24.58 -2.09
C LYS A 35 -22.61 -25.86 -2.66
N GLY A 36 -21.47 -25.76 -3.35
CA GLY A 36 -20.80 -26.90 -3.99
C GLY A 36 -21.33 -27.25 -5.39
N PHE A 37 -22.23 -26.44 -5.95
CA PHE A 37 -22.74 -26.57 -7.32
C PHE A 37 -21.74 -26.00 -8.33
N TYR A 38 -20.56 -26.61 -8.41
CA TYR A 38 -19.42 -26.02 -9.12
C TYR A 38 -19.62 -25.93 -10.64
N LYS A 39 -20.33 -26.89 -11.24
CA LYS A 39 -20.60 -26.90 -12.70
C LYS A 39 -21.53 -25.75 -13.08
N GLU A 40 -22.57 -25.56 -12.29
CA GLU A 40 -23.55 -24.48 -12.43
C GLU A 40 -22.90 -23.11 -12.18
N ALA A 41 -22.01 -23.03 -11.18
CA ALA A 41 -21.22 -21.83 -10.92
C ALA A 41 -20.36 -21.44 -12.14
N GLU A 42 -19.62 -22.40 -12.71
CA GLU A 42 -18.72 -22.14 -13.83
C GLU A 42 -19.51 -21.74 -15.08
N ALA A 43 -20.57 -22.46 -15.40
CA ALA A 43 -21.43 -22.16 -16.55
C ALA A 43 -22.09 -20.78 -16.42
N THR A 44 -22.58 -20.42 -15.23
CA THR A 44 -23.21 -19.13 -14.97
C THR A 44 -22.20 -17.99 -15.08
N ALA A 45 -21.01 -18.15 -14.49
CA ALA A 45 -19.97 -17.14 -14.54
C ALA A 45 -19.45 -16.91 -15.97
N ARG A 46 -19.17 -17.98 -16.73
CA ARG A 46 -18.69 -17.88 -18.12
C ARG A 46 -19.71 -17.17 -19.02
N LYS A 47 -20.98 -17.60 -19.01
CA LYS A 47 -22.05 -16.96 -19.78
C LYS A 47 -22.24 -15.48 -19.41
N GLY A 48 -22.12 -15.14 -18.13
CA GLY A 48 -22.25 -13.75 -17.70
C GLY A 48 -21.07 -12.87 -18.09
N ILE A 49 -19.84 -13.40 -18.09
CA ILE A 49 -18.65 -12.69 -18.59
C ILE A 49 -18.75 -12.44 -20.10
N GLU A 50 -19.29 -13.40 -20.87
CA GLU A 50 -19.53 -13.20 -22.31
C GLU A 50 -20.50 -12.03 -22.57
N ARG A 51 -21.53 -11.88 -21.74
CA ARG A 51 -22.49 -10.76 -21.81
C ARG A 51 -21.93 -9.44 -21.25
N HIS A 52 -21.04 -9.53 -20.26
CA HIS A 52 -20.44 -8.38 -19.58
C HIS A 52 -18.91 -8.47 -19.52
N PRO A 53 -18.22 -8.26 -20.65
CA PRO A 53 -16.76 -8.44 -20.76
C PRO A 53 -15.93 -7.42 -19.96
N HIS A 54 -16.57 -6.38 -19.42
CA HIS A 54 -15.92 -5.37 -18.57
C HIS A 54 -16.39 -5.44 -17.11
N TYR A 55 -17.18 -6.44 -16.74
CA TYR A 55 -17.68 -6.56 -15.38
C TYR A 55 -16.72 -7.35 -14.49
N ILE A 56 -16.00 -6.62 -13.63
CA ILE A 56 -14.97 -7.13 -12.73
C ILE A 56 -15.50 -8.27 -11.84
N GLY A 57 -16.73 -8.12 -11.33
CA GLY A 57 -17.35 -9.12 -10.44
C GLY A 57 -17.47 -10.50 -11.08
N GLY A 58 -17.71 -10.57 -12.40
CA GLY A 58 -17.77 -11.84 -13.14
C GLY A 58 -16.42 -12.55 -13.16
N TYR A 59 -15.35 -11.82 -13.53
CA TYR A 59 -13.99 -12.37 -13.57
C TYR A 59 -13.50 -12.80 -12.18
N VAL A 60 -13.81 -12.03 -11.13
CA VAL A 60 -13.46 -12.39 -9.75
C VAL A 60 -14.22 -13.64 -9.29
N ALA A 61 -15.53 -13.74 -9.58
CA ALA A 61 -16.33 -14.92 -9.24
C ALA A 61 -15.80 -16.19 -9.94
N LEU A 62 -15.50 -16.10 -11.24
CA LEU A 62 -14.92 -17.22 -12.00
C LEU A 62 -13.52 -17.60 -11.48
N GLY A 63 -12.65 -16.61 -11.26
CA GLY A 63 -11.31 -16.85 -10.71
C GLY A 63 -11.36 -17.48 -9.32
N ARG A 64 -12.25 -17.02 -8.44
CA ARG A 64 -12.46 -17.60 -7.10
C ARG A 64 -12.97 -19.04 -7.17
N LEU A 65 -13.91 -19.33 -8.08
CA LEU A 65 -14.40 -20.68 -8.32
C LEU A 65 -13.26 -21.60 -8.77
N LEU A 66 -12.47 -21.17 -9.75
CA LEU A 66 -11.34 -21.95 -10.27
C LEU A 66 -10.27 -22.21 -9.18
N CYS A 67 -9.97 -21.21 -8.34
CA CYS A 67 -9.13 -21.41 -7.16
C CYS A 67 -9.73 -22.42 -6.17
N THR A 68 -11.05 -22.41 -5.96
CA THR A 68 -11.75 -23.41 -5.11
C THR A 68 -11.61 -24.82 -5.69
N LEU A 69 -11.63 -24.94 -7.01
CA LEU A 69 -11.42 -26.20 -7.75
C LEU A 69 -9.94 -26.58 -7.91
N LYS A 70 -9.00 -25.81 -7.32
CA LYS A 70 -7.54 -25.98 -7.49
C LYS A 70 -7.05 -25.88 -8.94
N ARG A 71 -7.84 -25.28 -9.83
CA ARG A 71 -7.49 -25.01 -11.24
C ARG A 71 -6.82 -23.65 -11.36
N PHE A 72 -5.67 -23.51 -10.70
CA PHE A 72 -5.02 -22.21 -10.51
C PHE A 72 -4.51 -21.58 -11.81
N GLU A 73 -3.95 -22.37 -12.73
CA GLU A 73 -3.50 -21.89 -14.04
C GLU A 73 -4.64 -21.28 -14.85
N GLU A 74 -5.83 -21.88 -14.81
CA GLU A 74 -7.02 -21.35 -15.48
C GLU A 74 -7.58 -20.11 -14.76
N ALA A 75 -7.36 -19.98 -13.45
CA ALA A 75 -7.81 -18.82 -12.67
C ALA A 75 -7.02 -17.55 -13.01
N LEU A 76 -5.69 -17.68 -13.23
CA LEU A 76 -4.79 -16.56 -13.49
C LEU A 76 -5.26 -15.58 -14.57
N PRO A 77 -5.62 -16.00 -15.81
CA PRO A 77 -6.04 -15.06 -16.85
C PRO A 77 -7.29 -14.27 -16.46
N HIS A 78 -8.24 -14.90 -15.77
CA HIS A 78 -9.46 -14.22 -15.32
C HIS A 78 -9.17 -13.21 -14.20
N LEU A 79 -8.36 -13.59 -13.21
CA LEU A 79 -7.98 -12.69 -12.13
C LEU A 79 -7.08 -11.54 -12.61
N ASN A 80 -6.16 -11.80 -13.55
CA ASN A 80 -5.37 -10.77 -14.21
C ASN A 80 -6.26 -9.79 -14.99
N LYS A 81 -7.29 -10.30 -15.69
CA LYS A 81 -8.27 -9.43 -16.35
C LYS A 81 -9.04 -8.58 -15.35
N ALA A 82 -9.39 -9.13 -14.17
CA ALA A 82 -10.06 -8.37 -13.11
C ALA A 82 -9.20 -7.18 -12.62
N VAL A 83 -7.91 -7.38 -12.34
CA VAL A 83 -7.01 -6.30 -11.90
C VAL A 83 -6.65 -5.32 -13.03
N GLN A 84 -6.68 -5.76 -14.29
CA GLN A 84 -6.54 -4.85 -15.44
C GLN A 84 -7.74 -3.91 -15.56
N ILE A 85 -8.96 -4.38 -15.30
CA ILE A 85 -10.18 -3.57 -15.37
C ILE A 85 -10.30 -2.67 -14.13
N SER A 86 -9.99 -3.18 -12.94
CA SER A 86 -9.98 -2.41 -11.69
C SER A 86 -8.71 -2.72 -10.89
N PRO A 87 -7.69 -1.84 -11.02
CA PRO A 87 -6.45 -1.94 -10.25
C PRO A 87 -6.63 -1.74 -8.74
N GLU A 88 -7.79 -1.32 -8.26
CA GLU A 88 -8.09 -1.23 -6.83
C GLU A 88 -8.83 -2.46 -6.26
N ASN A 89 -9.02 -3.52 -7.05
CA ASN A 89 -9.73 -4.71 -6.57
C ASN A 89 -8.85 -5.56 -5.63
N LEU A 90 -8.94 -5.27 -4.34
CA LEU A 90 -8.22 -5.98 -3.27
C LEU A 90 -8.39 -7.51 -3.35
N LEU A 91 -9.61 -7.96 -3.58
CA LEU A 91 -9.94 -9.39 -3.59
C LEU A 91 -9.27 -10.11 -4.76
N ALA A 92 -9.21 -9.49 -5.94
CA ALA A 92 -8.54 -10.05 -7.10
C ALA A 92 -7.04 -10.25 -6.82
N TYR A 93 -6.36 -9.26 -6.20
CA TYR A 93 -4.96 -9.41 -5.78
C TYR A 93 -4.75 -10.51 -4.74
N GLN A 94 -5.65 -10.64 -3.77
CA GLN A 94 -5.58 -11.72 -2.77
C GLN A 94 -5.71 -13.10 -3.41
N LEU A 95 -6.62 -13.24 -4.39
CA LEU A 95 -6.81 -14.50 -5.13
C LEU A 95 -5.63 -14.79 -6.06
N LEU A 96 -5.06 -13.78 -6.72
CA LEU A 96 -3.83 -13.92 -7.50
C LEU A 96 -2.67 -14.39 -6.63
N GLY A 97 -2.46 -13.75 -5.48
CA GLY A 97 -1.42 -14.13 -4.53
C GLY A 97 -1.56 -15.58 -4.09
N GLN A 98 -2.77 -16.01 -3.74
CA GLN A 98 -3.04 -17.42 -3.40
C GLN A 98 -2.76 -18.35 -4.59
N ALA A 99 -3.25 -18.03 -5.79
CA ALA A 99 -3.04 -18.86 -6.97
C ALA A 99 -1.56 -19.02 -7.29
N TYR A 100 -0.76 -17.95 -7.21
CA TYR A 100 0.68 -18.02 -7.42
C TYR A 100 1.43 -18.83 -6.35
N ILE A 101 0.99 -18.80 -5.08
CA ILE A 101 1.56 -19.67 -4.03
C ILE A 101 1.35 -21.14 -4.38
N GLU A 102 0.14 -21.52 -4.77
CA GLU A 102 -0.21 -22.90 -5.10
C GLU A 102 0.49 -23.39 -6.38
N LEU A 103 0.80 -22.46 -7.29
CA LEU A 103 1.58 -22.73 -8.50
C LEU A 103 3.11 -22.66 -8.27
N GLN A 104 3.57 -22.56 -7.01
CA GLN A 104 4.99 -22.46 -6.67
C GLN A 104 5.71 -21.26 -7.35
N ARG A 105 5.01 -20.14 -7.50
CA ARG A 105 5.53 -18.87 -8.06
C ARG A 105 5.63 -17.81 -6.96
N PRO A 106 6.59 -17.92 -6.01
CA PRO A 106 6.64 -17.08 -4.82
C PRO A 106 6.85 -15.59 -5.13
N HIS A 107 7.64 -15.25 -6.17
CA HIS A 107 7.88 -13.85 -6.55
C HIS A 107 6.62 -13.14 -7.04
N ASP A 108 5.81 -13.81 -7.87
CA ASP A 108 4.55 -13.24 -8.38
C ASP A 108 3.50 -13.16 -7.26
N ALA A 109 3.47 -14.17 -6.38
CA ALA A 109 2.64 -14.14 -5.18
C ALA A 109 2.99 -12.95 -4.27
N LEU A 110 4.28 -12.69 -4.07
CA LEU A 110 4.76 -11.59 -3.24
C LEU A 110 4.33 -10.24 -3.83
N LYS A 111 4.49 -10.04 -5.14
CA LYS A 111 4.01 -8.83 -5.84
C LYS A 111 2.51 -8.63 -5.66
N ALA A 112 1.71 -9.68 -5.85
CA ALA A 112 0.25 -9.60 -5.70
C ALA A 112 -0.17 -9.27 -4.26
N HIS A 113 0.44 -9.91 -3.25
CA HIS A 113 0.14 -9.62 -1.85
C HIS A 113 0.66 -8.26 -1.37
N LYS A 114 1.79 -7.77 -1.91
CA LYS A 114 2.25 -6.39 -1.68
C LYS A 114 1.27 -5.37 -2.23
N MET A 115 0.72 -5.59 -3.44
CA MET A 115 -0.35 -4.75 -3.97
C MET A 115 -1.62 -4.81 -3.12
N ALA A 116 -1.99 -5.99 -2.61
CA ALA A 116 -3.12 -6.12 -1.70
C ALA A 116 -2.89 -5.34 -0.38
N LEU A 117 -1.68 -5.34 0.17
CA LEU A 117 -1.32 -4.53 1.34
C LEU A 117 -1.28 -3.03 1.05
N PHE A 118 -0.85 -2.64 -0.16
CA PHE A 118 -0.89 -1.24 -0.58
C PHE A 118 -2.33 -0.72 -0.61
N LEU A 119 -3.26 -1.52 -1.14
CA LEU A 119 -4.69 -1.17 -1.19
C LEU A 119 -5.36 -1.25 0.18
N ASN A 120 -4.94 -2.19 1.02
CA ASN A 120 -5.45 -2.34 2.39
C ASN A 120 -4.33 -2.75 3.36
N PRO A 121 -3.69 -1.77 4.04
CA PRO A 121 -2.57 -2.03 4.95
C PRO A 121 -2.94 -2.87 6.16
N THR A 122 -4.22 -2.94 6.55
CA THR A 122 -4.68 -3.72 7.72
C THR A 122 -5.08 -5.15 7.35
N SER A 123 -4.86 -5.57 6.11
CA SER A 123 -5.17 -6.92 5.65
C SER A 123 -4.23 -7.96 6.28
N GLU A 124 -4.64 -8.54 7.41
CA GLU A 124 -3.86 -9.58 8.11
C GLU A 124 -3.46 -10.75 7.19
N ARG A 125 -4.36 -11.18 6.31
CA ARG A 125 -4.09 -12.28 5.36
C ARG A 125 -2.92 -11.93 4.44
N SER A 126 -2.93 -10.72 3.89
CA SER A 126 -1.88 -10.26 2.98
C SER A 126 -0.57 -10.04 3.74
N GLN A 127 -0.62 -9.53 4.97
CA GLN A 127 0.56 -9.34 5.83
C GLN A 127 1.24 -10.67 6.17
N LYS A 128 0.46 -11.66 6.61
CA LYS A 128 0.96 -13.02 6.89
C LYS A 128 1.55 -13.66 5.64
N ALA A 129 0.92 -13.47 4.48
CA ALA A 129 1.41 -14.01 3.22
C ALA A 129 2.73 -13.35 2.79
N VAL A 130 2.85 -12.01 2.87
CA VAL A 130 4.09 -11.30 2.57
C VAL A 130 5.21 -11.72 3.51
N GLN A 131 4.97 -11.71 4.83
CA GLN A 131 5.98 -12.12 5.81
C GLN A 131 6.49 -13.55 5.55
N LYS A 132 5.58 -14.48 5.28
CA LYS A 132 5.94 -15.86 4.93
C LYS A 132 6.76 -15.91 3.65
N LEU A 133 6.30 -15.26 2.58
CA LEU A 133 6.97 -15.27 1.28
C LEU A 133 8.35 -14.60 1.34
N GLU A 134 8.49 -13.50 2.09
CA GLU A 134 9.78 -12.83 2.28
C GLU A 134 10.73 -13.69 3.11
N SER A 135 10.26 -14.41 4.12
CA SER A 135 11.11 -15.35 4.86
C SER A 135 11.59 -16.53 4.02
N LEU A 136 10.76 -16.97 3.06
CA LEU A 136 11.10 -18.05 2.12
C LEU A 136 12.04 -17.55 1.02
N SER A 137 11.85 -16.31 0.54
CA SER A 137 12.76 -15.70 -0.45
C SER A 137 14.02 -15.12 0.19
N ALA A 138 14.10 -15.02 1.51
CA ALA A 138 15.28 -14.50 2.21
C ALA A 138 16.49 -15.44 2.09
N THR A 139 16.27 -16.74 1.88
CA THR A 139 17.32 -17.71 1.55
C THR A 139 17.63 -17.75 0.05
N ASP A 140 16.68 -17.33 -0.77
CA ASP A 140 16.76 -17.27 -2.24
C ASP A 140 16.87 -15.82 -2.74
N TYR A 141 17.61 -14.96 -2.01
CA TYR A 141 18.09 -13.70 -2.59
C TYR A 141 19.15 -14.06 -3.65
N GLU A 142 18.72 -14.64 -4.76
CA GLU A 142 19.52 -14.75 -5.96
C GLU A 142 19.62 -13.34 -6.56
N ASP A 143 20.81 -12.76 -6.44
CA ASP A 143 21.66 -12.11 -7.46
C ASP A 143 21.03 -11.25 -8.58
N ASP A 144 19.76 -11.36 -8.95
CA ASP A 144 19.17 -10.69 -10.12
C ASP A 144 18.97 -9.18 -9.95
N LEU A 145 19.05 -8.65 -8.72
CA LEU A 145 19.14 -7.21 -8.49
C LEU A 145 20.57 -6.66 -8.67
N PHE A 146 21.58 -7.54 -8.75
CA PHE A 146 23.01 -7.19 -8.90
C PHE A 146 23.74 -7.94 -10.03
N GLN A 147 23.07 -8.75 -10.84
CA GLN A 147 23.67 -9.27 -12.07
C GLN A 147 23.89 -8.10 -13.04
N MET A 148 25.13 -7.59 -13.04
CA MET A 148 25.60 -6.76 -14.13
C MET A 148 25.45 -7.56 -15.41
N LYS A 149 24.65 -7.05 -16.36
CA LYS A 149 24.76 -7.50 -17.75
C LYS A 149 26.23 -7.33 -18.16
N PRO A 150 26.88 -8.37 -18.70
CA PRO A 150 28.24 -8.22 -19.19
C PRO A 150 28.28 -7.06 -20.18
N LEU A 151 29.32 -6.22 -20.11
CA LEU A 151 29.45 -5.07 -21.00
C LEU A 151 29.25 -5.54 -22.44
N PRO A 152 28.41 -4.88 -23.24
CA PRO A 152 28.32 -5.19 -24.66
C PRO A 152 29.73 -5.19 -25.27
N LYS A 153 30.09 -6.21 -26.05
CA LYS A 153 31.42 -6.37 -26.69
C LYS A 153 31.90 -5.13 -27.45
N ALA A 154 30.97 -4.26 -27.84
CA ALA A 154 31.27 -2.95 -28.41
C ALA A 154 32.10 -2.03 -27.49
N LEU A 155 32.04 -2.22 -26.16
CA LEU A 155 32.81 -1.45 -25.18
C LEU A 155 34.19 -2.06 -24.90
N GLU A 156 34.42 -3.35 -25.17
CA GLU A 156 35.74 -3.98 -25.07
C GLU A 156 36.71 -3.47 -26.16
N ALA A 157 36.17 -2.95 -27.26
CA ALA A 157 36.93 -2.37 -28.36
C ALA A 157 37.29 -0.88 -28.15
N LEU A 158 36.89 -0.27 -27.03
CA LEU A 158 37.22 1.12 -26.72
C LEU A 158 38.60 1.18 -26.07
N ASP A 159 39.56 1.73 -26.77
CA ASP A 159 40.87 2.06 -26.23
C ASP A 159 40.74 3.20 -25.19
N LEU A 160 40.67 2.82 -23.92
CA LEU A 160 40.57 3.73 -22.77
C LEU A 160 41.88 4.46 -22.45
N THR A 161 42.96 4.20 -23.18
CA THR A 161 44.28 4.84 -22.96
C THR A 161 44.54 6.04 -23.85
N SER A 162 43.65 6.30 -24.82
CA SER A 162 43.73 7.45 -25.72
C SER A 162 42.85 8.60 -25.23
N PRO A 163 43.37 9.83 -25.03
CA PRO A 163 42.54 10.99 -24.71
C PRO A 163 41.86 11.51 -25.99
N GLN A 164 40.90 10.75 -26.50
CA GLN A 164 39.94 11.26 -27.47
C GLN A 164 38.57 10.89 -26.95
N ILE A 165 37.96 11.80 -26.19
CA ILE A 165 36.53 11.79 -25.96
C ILE A 165 35.91 12.08 -27.33
N PRO A 166 35.25 11.11 -28.01
CA PRO A 166 34.44 11.47 -29.14
C PRO A 166 33.35 12.41 -28.60
N VAL A 167 33.32 13.64 -29.12
CA VAL A 167 32.26 14.60 -28.78
C VAL A 167 30.95 13.94 -29.20
N ALA A 168 30.27 13.32 -28.22
CA ALA A 168 28.94 12.78 -28.42
C ALA A 168 28.10 13.93 -28.98
N LYS A 169 27.37 13.66 -30.08
CA LYS A 169 26.33 14.58 -30.55
C LYS A 169 25.52 15.00 -29.31
N PRO A 170 25.31 16.31 -29.09
CA PRO A 170 24.71 16.78 -27.85
C PRO A 170 23.41 16.03 -27.64
N ILE A 171 23.40 15.17 -26.62
CA ILE A 171 22.18 14.62 -26.06
C ILE A 171 21.37 15.86 -25.67
N PRO A 172 20.09 15.99 -26.06
CA PRO A 172 19.27 17.08 -25.57
C PRO A 172 19.39 17.05 -24.04
N LYS A 173 19.91 18.15 -23.46
CA LYS A 173 20.04 18.27 -22.00
C LYS A 173 18.72 17.80 -21.40
N ALA A 174 18.78 16.86 -20.46
CA ALA A 174 17.64 16.54 -19.62
C ALA A 174 17.01 17.88 -19.18
N PRO A 175 15.68 18.02 -19.21
CA PRO A 175 15.05 19.30 -18.91
C PRO A 175 15.66 19.80 -17.61
N THR A 176 16.27 21.00 -17.69
CA THR A 176 16.88 21.68 -16.56
C THR A 176 15.94 21.52 -15.39
N GLU A 177 16.38 20.84 -14.31
CA GLU A 177 15.53 20.59 -13.16
C GLU A 177 14.89 21.92 -12.77
N ASP A 178 13.57 21.96 -12.87
CA ASP A 178 12.79 23.15 -12.56
C ASP A 178 13.17 23.58 -11.14
N PRO A 179 13.70 24.81 -10.93
CA PRO A 179 14.13 25.27 -9.61
C PRO A 179 13.05 25.06 -8.54
N SER A 180 11.77 25.16 -8.92
CA SER A 180 10.62 24.87 -8.07
C SER A 180 10.58 23.42 -7.58
N ARG A 181 10.91 22.44 -8.42
CA ARG A 181 10.94 21.02 -8.02
C ARG A 181 12.07 20.70 -7.06
N ARG A 182 13.19 21.41 -7.14
CA ARG A 182 14.31 21.24 -6.19
C ARG A 182 13.91 21.71 -4.80
N ILE A 183 13.26 22.88 -4.71
CA ILE A 183 12.75 23.44 -3.45
C ILE A 183 11.69 22.51 -2.85
N GLU A 184 10.74 22.00 -3.65
CA GLU A 184 9.72 21.05 -3.17
C GLU A 184 10.30 19.77 -2.57
N ARG A 185 11.39 19.24 -3.15
CA ARG A 185 12.09 18.06 -2.61
C ARG A 185 12.77 18.37 -1.28
N GLN A 186 13.43 19.51 -1.17
CA GLN A 186 14.07 19.93 0.08
C GLN A 186 13.03 20.17 1.17
N LEU A 187 11.89 20.80 0.85
CA LEU A 187 10.76 20.98 1.76
C LEU A 187 10.16 19.64 2.21
N SER A 188 10.03 18.67 1.29
CA SER A 188 9.54 17.34 1.63
C SER A 188 10.50 16.59 2.58
N LEU A 189 11.81 16.77 2.41
CA LEU A 189 12.81 16.20 3.30
C LEU A 189 12.77 16.86 4.69
N ILE A 190 12.60 18.17 4.75
CA ILE A 190 12.39 18.91 6.01
C ILE A 190 11.15 18.38 6.73
N ASP A 191 10.01 18.25 6.05
CA ASP A 191 8.78 17.74 6.65
C ASP A 191 8.96 16.29 7.17
N ALA A 192 9.71 15.46 6.44
CA ALA A 192 10.05 14.11 6.90
C ALA A 192 10.94 14.10 8.15
N LEU A 193 11.87 15.04 8.28
CA LEU A 193 12.72 15.20 9.47
C LEU A 193 11.89 15.67 10.69
N LEU A 194 10.91 16.57 10.48
CA LEU A 194 9.98 17.00 11.53
C LEU A 194 9.14 15.83 12.06
N VAL A 195 8.61 14.98 11.17
CA VAL A 195 7.85 13.77 11.57
C VAL A 195 8.71 12.78 12.38
N ARG A 196 10.02 12.73 12.09
CA ARG A 196 10.99 11.87 12.81
C ARG A 196 11.55 12.51 14.09
N ASN A 197 11.08 13.70 14.45
CA ASN A 197 11.56 14.47 15.60
C ASN A 197 13.06 14.84 15.52
N GLU A 198 13.60 14.96 14.30
CA GLU A 198 14.99 15.39 14.05
C GLU A 198 15.08 16.91 13.90
N LEU A 199 14.59 17.64 14.92
CA LEU A 199 14.36 19.10 14.87
C LEU A 199 15.62 19.92 14.55
N LYS A 200 16.78 19.54 15.09
CA LYS A 200 18.06 20.25 14.84
C LYS A 200 18.45 20.24 13.36
N LYS A 201 18.26 19.09 12.67
CA LYS A 201 18.57 18.96 11.25
C LYS A 201 17.53 19.66 10.38
N ALA A 202 16.25 19.56 10.76
CA ALA A 202 15.18 20.26 10.07
C ALA A 202 15.39 21.79 10.13
N LYS A 203 15.74 22.33 11.30
CA LYS A 203 16.03 23.77 11.50
C LYS A 203 17.20 24.22 10.62
N HIS A 204 18.33 23.50 10.69
CA HIS A 204 19.51 23.82 9.88
C HIS A 204 19.22 23.81 8.38
N MET A 205 18.52 22.78 7.89
CA MET A 205 18.13 22.68 6.48
C MET A 205 17.17 23.78 6.03
N VAL A 206 16.22 24.17 6.89
CA VAL A 206 15.27 25.26 6.59
C VAL A 206 15.97 26.61 6.59
N GLU A 207 16.93 26.85 7.48
CA GLU A 207 17.76 28.06 7.50
C GLU A 207 18.60 28.19 6.23
N GLU A 208 19.29 27.13 5.80
CA GLU A 208 20.04 27.11 4.55
C GLU A 208 19.12 27.37 3.35
N LEU A 209 17.98 26.67 3.29
CA LEU A 209 17.01 26.82 2.20
C LEU A 209 16.39 28.22 2.15
N PHE A 210 16.20 28.86 3.32
CA PHE A 210 15.67 30.22 3.41
C PHE A 210 16.69 31.28 3.00
N GLN A 211 17.99 31.05 3.26
CA GLN A 211 19.04 31.95 2.76
C GLN A 211 19.13 31.92 1.23
N GLU A 212 18.93 30.76 0.62
CA GLU A 212 18.95 30.59 -0.84
C GLU A 212 17.66 31.11 -1.51
N HIS A 213 16.50 30.96 -0.87
CA HIS A 213 15.18 31.23 -1.46
C HIS A 213 14.19 31.97 -0.52
N PRO A 214 14.49 33.20 -0.07
CA PRO A 214 13.65 33.97 0.86
C PRO A 214 12.30 34.42 0.26
N GLU A 215 12.17 34.40 -1.07
CA GLU A 215 10.96 34.75 -1.82
C GLU A 215 9.89 33.63 -1.80
N ASN A 216 10.27 32.39 -1.49
CA ASN A 216 9.33 31.27 -1.53
C ASN A 216 8.43 31.25 -0.27
N PRO A 217 7.10 31.36 -0.43
CA PRO A 217 6.18 31.44 0.71
C PRO A 217 6.16 30.15 1.56
N GLN A 218 6.43 29.00 0.95
CA GLN A 218 6.44 27.71 1.65
C GLN A 218 7.70 27.51 2.49
N VAL A 219 8.83 28.07 2.06
CA VAL A 219 10.10 28.07 2.81
C VAL A 219 9.99 29.03 3.98
N ARG A 220 9.49 30.26 3.75
CA ARG A 220 9.26 31.27 4.79
C ARG A 220 8.39 30.74 5.93
N LYS A 221 7.26 30.10 5.61
CA LYS A 221 6.35 29.55 6.61
C LYS A 221 7.03 28.53 7.55
N ARG A 222 7.89 27.67 7.02
CA ARG A 222 8.62 26.64 7.81
C ARG A 222 9.77 27.25 8.59
N TRP A 223 10.41 28.29 8.06
CA TRP A 223 11.43 29.04 8.78
C TRP A 223 10.83 29.77 9.98
N GLU A 224 9.70 30.45 9.80
CA GLU A 224 8.95 31.07 10.91
C GLU A 224 8.53 30.03 11.96
N LEU A 225 8.01 28.88 11.53
CA LEU A 225 7.62 27.79 12.44
C LEU A 225 8.77 27.31 13.34
N LEU A 226 10.00 27.25 12.82
CA LEU A 226 11.15 26.67 13.52
C LEU A 226 12.06 27.71 14.18
N ARG A 227 11.74 29.00 14.04
CA ARG A 227 12.51 30.10 14.62
C ARG A 227 12.17 30.35 16.09
N ASP A 228 10.95 30.02 16.52
CA ASP A 228 10.42 30.44 17.82
C ASP A 228 10.72 29.47 18.99
N ASP A 229 11.34 28.31 18.74
CA ASP A 229 11.64 27.31 19.79
C ASP A 229 13.03 27.48 20.43
N GLU A 230 13.34 28.66 20.97
CA GLU A 230 14.53 28.86 21.83
C GLU A 230 14.20 29.07 23.32
N GLU A 231 12.93 29.06 23.73
CA GLU A 231 12.57 29.07 25.15
C GLU A 231 11.71 27.83 25.50
N GLU A 232 12.16 27.05 26.50
CA GLU A 232 11.49 25.88 27.12
C GLU A 232 11.72 24.47 26.53
N ALA A 233 12.93 24.11 26.13
CA ALA A 233 13.29 22.70 25.86
C ALA A 233 14.45 22.14 26.71
N GLU A 234 14.81 22.81 27.81
CA GLU A 234 15.68 22.25 28.85
C GLU A 234 14.86 21.90 30.11
N ALA A 235 13.97 20.91 30.02
CA ALA A 235 13.58 20.01 31.14
C ALA A 235 12.43 19.06 30.76
N GLU A 236 12.51 18.34 29.64
CA GLU A 236 11.70 17.11 29.53
C GLU A 236 12.47 16.00 28.81
N THR A 237 13.58 15.62 29.44
CA THR A 237 14.19 14.32 29.22
C THR A 237 13.17 13.21 29.48
N LEU A 238 12.84 12.49 28.40
CA LEU A 238 12.35 11.11 28.38
C LEU A 238 10.98 10.85 29.04
N ARG A 239 9.92 10.82 28.22
CA ARG A 239 8.82 9.87 28.44
C ARG A 239 8.56 9.07 27.16
N PRO A 240 8.71 7.72 27.19
CA PRO A 240 8.33 6.89 26.06
C PRO A 240 6.82 7.00 25.84
N LEU A 241 6.38 6.90 24.58
CA LEU A 241 4.96 6.92 24.18
C LEU A 241 4.15 5.97 25.09
N LEU A 242 3.46 6.56 26.07
CA LEU A 242 2.61 5.83 27.01
C LEU A 242 1.44 5.25 26.22
N SER A 243 1.22 3.94 26.34
CA SER A 243 0.06 3.28 25.73
C SER A 243 -1.21 4.04 26.13
N ARG A 244 -2.16 4.13 25.20
CA ARG A 244 -3.40 4.93 25.32
C ARG A 244 -4.14 4.70 26.65
N GLU A 245 -3.99 3.52 27.24
CA GLU A 245 -4.51 3.15 28.56
C GLU A 245 -3.83 3.90 29.72
N ARG A 246 -2.50 4.06 29.71
CA ARG A 246 -1.79 4.83 30.75
C ARG A 246 -2.06 6.33 30.66
N ALA A 247 -2.23 6.87 29.46
CA ALA A 247 -2.64 8.27 29.30
C ALA A 247 -4.05 8.55 29.86
N VAL A 248 -4.94 7.55 29.83
CA VAL A 248 -6.27 7.65 30.46
C VAL A 248 -6.17 7.57 31.98
N VAL A 249 -5.31 6.68 32.50
CA VAL A 249 -5.05 6.57 33.95
C VAL A 249 -4.42 7.86 34.50
N ASP A 250 -3.47 8.46 33.79
CA ASP A 250 -2.83 9.71 34.23
C ASP A 250 -3.83 10.88 34.26
N LYS A 251 -4.75 10.96 33.29
CA LYS A 251 -5.84 11.94 33.32
C LYS A 251 -6.79 11.71 34.49
N GLN A 252 -7.10 10.47 34.82
CA GLN A 252 -7.91 10.14 36.00
C GLN A 252 -7.20 10.52 37.30
N ILE A 253 -5.90 10.23 37.43
CA ILE A 253 -5.10 10.61 38.61
C ILE A 253 -5.07 12.13 38.78
N GLN A 254 -4.82 12.89 37.71
CA GLN A 254 -4.85 14.36 37.77
C GLN A 254 -6.22 14.90 38.19
N SER A 255 -7.31 14.32 37.68
CA SER A 255 -8.66 14.73 38.07
C SER A 255 -8.95 14.47 39.56
N LEU A 256 -8.50 13.32 40.09
CA LEU A 256 -8.66 12.95 41.49
C LEU A 256 -7.81 13.82 42.42
N GLN A 257 -6.57 14.12 42.04
CA GLN A 257 -5.70 15.04 42.80
C GLN A 257 -6.29 16.46 42.89
N LYS A 258 -6.94 16.92 41.82
CA LYS A 258 -7.62 18.23 41.80
C LYS A 258 -8.84 18.25 42.71
N ILE A 259 -9.58 17.14 42.77
CA ILE A 259 -10.71 16.98 43.71
C ILE A 259 -10.20 16.92 45.16
N LEU A 260 -9.10 16.19 45.41
CA LEU A 260 -8.51 16.06 46.74
C LEU A 260 -8.04 17.42 47.28
N ARG A 261 -7.32 18.22 46.48
CA ARG A 261 -6.92 19.58 46.87
C ARG A 261 -8.12 20.46 47.24
N LYS A 262 -9.19 20.42 46.45
CA LYS A 262 -10.40 21.18 46.76
C LYS A 262 -11.04 20.74 48.09
N LEU A 263 -10.99 19.44 48.41
CA LEU A 263 -11.50 18.93 49.69
C LEU A 263 -10.62 19.32 50.87
N GLU A 264 -9.30 19.39 50.66
CA GLU A 264 -8.33 19.88 51.66
C GLU A 264 -8.52 21.38 51.91
N GLU A 265 -8.64 22.19 50.86
CA GLU A 265 -8.96 23.63 50.95
C GLU A 265 -10.30 23.86 51.70
N MET A 266 -11.33 23.04 51.42
CA MET A 266 -12.60 23.10 52.13
C MET A 266 -12.53 22.63 53.60
N ARG A 267 -11.53 21.83 53.96
CA ARG A 267 -11.28 21.39 55.34
C ARG A 267 -10.53 22.45 56.14
N GLU A 268 -9.65 23.21 55.52
CA GLU A 268 -8.92 24.33 56.14
C GLU A 268 -9.81 25.57 56.33
N LEU A 269 -10.95 25.64 55.63
CA LEU A 269 -11.98 26.69 55.74
C LEU A 269 -13.07 26.39 56.80
N ARG A 270 -12.91 25.35 57.63
CA ARG A 270 -13.79 25.00 58.76
C ARG A 270 -13.05 25.11 60.09
#